data_AF-A0A1Q7WI83-F1
#
_entry.id   AF-A0A1Q7WI83-F1
#
_cell.length_a   1.000
_cell.length_b   1.000
_cell.length_c   1.000
_cell.angle_alpha   90.00
_cell.angle_beta   90.00
_cell.angle_gamma   90.00
#
_symmetry.space_group_name_H-M   'P 1'
#
loop_
_entity.id
_entity.type
_entity.pdbx_description
1 polymer ?
#
loop_
_entity_poly.entity_id
_entity_poly.type
_entity_poly.pdbx_seq_one_letter_code
_entity_poly.pdbx_strand_id
1 'polypeptide(L)'
;MYYHDIHHPQGATVITQIDLDDDALAEAMRLSGARSKKDTVNLALREYAARHRRIAALDHYAAAAQGWDYEGWQEMRAASKAPAA
;
A
#
# COMPACT_ATOMS: atom_id res chain seq x y z
N MET A 1 29.95 8.89 -11.38
CA MET A 1 28.49 8.68 -11.23
C MET A 1 28.31 7.68 -10.11
N TYR A 2 28.26 8.16 -8.86
CA TYR A 2 28.17 7.28 -7.70
C TYR A 2 26.69 6.92 -7.46
N TYR A 3 26.29 5.74 -7.92
CA TYR A 3 25.18 5.04 -7.28
C TYR A 3 25.75 4.40 -6.02
N HIS A 4 25.57 5.05 -4.87
CA HIS A 4 25.71 4.33 -3.61
C HIS A 4 24.43 3.52 -3.46
N ASP A 5 24.57 2.21 -3.48
CA ASP A 5 23.52 1.26 -3.15
C ASP A 5 23.22 1.43 -1.65
N ILE A 6 22.30 2.33 -1.34
CA ILE A 6 21.85 2.59 0.03
C ILE A 6 20.76 1.58 0.34
N HIS A 7 21.20 0.48 0.94
CA HIS A 7 20.35 -0.36 1.78
C HIS A 7 19.79 0.54 2.89
N HIS A 8 18.62 1.15 2.63
CA HIS A 8 17.98 2.05 3.58
C HIS A 8 17.39 1.22 4.71
N PRO A 9 17.91 1.32 5.95
CA PRO A 9 17.21 0.78 7.10
C PRO A 9 15.83 1.44 7.18
N GLN A 10 14.80 0.64 7.44
CA GLN A 10 13.41 1.09 7.52
C GLN A 10 13.31 2.31 8.45
N GLY A 11 13.06 3.50 7.88
CA GLY A 11 12.91 4.77 8.62
C GLY A 11 13.96 5.87 8.38
N ALA A 12 15.00 5.64 7.55
CA ALA A 12 15.94 6.70 7.19
C ALA A 12 15.27 7.77 6.30
N THR A 13 15.35 9.05 6.70
CA THR A 13 14.87 10.17 5.87
C THR A 13 16.03 10.74 5.07
N VAL A 14 15.83 10.90 3.76
CA VAL A 14 16.77 11.59 2.88
C VAL A 14 16.35 13.05 2.70
N ILE A 15 17.33 13.94 2.54
CA ILE A 15 17.09 15.34 2.16
C ILE A 15 17.20 15.44 0.65
N THR A 16 16.19 16.03 0.02
CA THR A 16 16.15 16.23 -1.43
C THR A 16 15.50 17.58 -1.70
N GLN A 17 16.09 18.38 -2.59
CA GLN A 17 15.49 19.63 -3.04
C GLN A 17 14.60 19.33 -4.23
N ILE A 18 13.31 19.66 -4.09
CA ILE A 18 12.29 19.55 -5.13
C ILE A 18 11.43 20.81 -5.09
N ASP A 19 10.98 21.25 -6.25
CA ASP A 19 9.96 22.28 -6.33
C ASP A 19 8.60 21.63 -6.09
N LEU A 20 7.81 22.26 -5.20
CA LEU A 20 6.47 21.83 -4.83
C LEU A 20 5.50 22.95 -5.17
N ASP A 21 4.34 22.58 -5.69
CA ASP A 21 3.20 23.49 -5.79
C ASP A 21 2.78 23.91 -4.37
N ASP A 22 2.93 25.20 -4.05
CA ASP A 22 2.67 25.73 -2.72
C ASP A 22 1.16 25.71 -2.38
N ASP A 23 0.27 25.84 -3.36
CA ASP A 23 -1.17 25.76 -3.14
C ASP A 23 -1.59 24.32 -2.81
N ALA A 24 -1.06 23.35 -3.56
CA ALA A 24 -1.28 21.93 -3.28
C ALA A 24 -0.72 21.52 -1.91
N LEU A 25 0.46 22.04 -1.55
CA LEU A 25 1.07 21.79 -0.24
C LEU A 25 0.26 22.41 0.90
N ALA A 26 -0.23 23.64 0.72
CA ALA A 26 -1.08 24.31 1.71
C ALA A 26 -2.39 23.55 1.93
N GLU A 27 -3.03 23.08 0.85
CA GLU A 27 -4.24 22.28 0.95
C GLU A 27 -3.98 20.94 1.63
N ALA A 28 -2.89 20.26 1.29
CA ALA A 28 -2.50 19.02 1.97
C ALA A 28 -2.24 19.24 3.47
N MET A 29 -1.57 20.33 3.85
CA MET A 29 -1.34 20.72 5.25
C MET A 29 -2.65 20.95 5.99
N ARG A 30 -3.61 21.64 5.36
CA ARG A 30 -4.94 21.91 5.91
C ARG A 30 -5.74 20.63 6.11
N LEU A 31 -5.72 19.73 5.12
CA LEU A 31 -6.45 18.45 5.18
C LEU A 31 -5.84 17.48 6.20
N SER A 32 -4.52 17.46 6.31
CA SER A 32 -3.83 16.54 7.22
C SER A 32 -3.69 17.07 8.65
N GLY A 33 -3.90 18.38 8.87
CA GLY A 33 -3.59 19.05 10.14
C GLY A 33 -2.09 19.07 10.48
N ALA A 34 -1.23 18.84 9.50
CA ALA A 34 0.21 18.75 9.73
C ALA A 34 0.81 20.14 9.93
N ARG A 35 1.70 20.27 10.92
CA ARG A 35 2.30 21.55 11.30
C ARG A 35 3.57 21.90 10.51
N SER A 36 4.07 20.98 9.67
CA SER A 36 5.28 21.19 8.89
C SER A 36 5.14 20.68 7.46
N LYS A 37 5.85 21.33 6.52
CA LYS A 37 5.93 20.91 5.12
C LYS A 37 6.45 19.47 5.00
N LYS A 38 7.52 19.12 5.75
CA LYS A 38 8.10 17.77 5.77
C LYS A 38 7.10 16.70 6.21
N ASP A 39 6.34 16.95 7.28
CA ASP A 39 5.38 15.96 7.79
C ASP A 39 4.26 15.73 6.79
N THR A 40 3.80 16.81 6.15
CA THR A 40 2.77 16.77 5.11
C THR A 40 3.23 15.96 3.91
N VAL A 41 4.42 16.25 3.38
CA VAL A 41 4.98 15.54 2.23
C VAL A 41 5.18 14.06 2.55
N ASN A 42 5.76 13.74 3.70
CA ASN A 42 5.98 12.34 4.09
C ASN A 42 4.66 11.59 4.31
N LEU A 43 3.63 12.25 4.86
CA LEU A 43 2.31 11.67 5.00
C LEU A 43 1.68 11.42 3.62
N ALA A 44 1.70 12.42 2.74
CA ALA A 44 1.16 12.29 1.38
C ALA A 44 1.81 11.13 0.61
N LEU A 45 3.12 10.96 0.70
CA LEU A 45 3.85 9.84 0.07
C LEU A 45 3.41 8.48 0.63
N ARG A 46 3.24 8.38 1.96
CA ARG A 46 2.76 7.14 2.59
C ARG A 46 1.34 6.79 2.15
N GLU A 47 0.44 7.78 2.13
CA GLU A 47 -0.95 7.59 1.70
C GLU A 47 -1.04 7.24 0.21
N TYR A 48 -0.24 7.89 -0.65
CA TYR A 48 -0.16 7.57 -2.07
C TYR A 48 0.24 6.11 -2.29
N ALA A 49 1.29 5.66 -1.62
CA ALA A 49 1.75 4.27 -1.71
C ALA A 49 0.71 3.29 -1.14
N ALA A 50 0.07 3.62 -0.02
CA ALA A 50 -0.97 2.80 0.57
C ALA A 50 -2.19 2.66 -0.36
N ARG A 51 -2.63 3.76 -0.99
CA ARG A 51 -3.73 3.75 -1.97
C ARG A 51 -3.43 2.82 -3.14
N HIS A 52 -2.22 2.90 -3.71
CA HIS A 52 -1.82 2.04 -4.83
C HIS A 52 -1.75 0.57 -4.43
N ARG A 53 -1.20 0.25 -3.26
CA ARG A 53 -1.19 -1.13 -2.75
C ARG A 53 -2.60 -1.69 -2.56
N ARG A 54 -3.54 -0.88 -2.05
CA ARG A 54 -4.94 -1.29 -1.89
C ARG A 54 -5.58 -1.62 -3.25
N ILE A 55 -5.37 -0.77 -4.26
CA ILE A 55 -5.90 -1.00 -5.61
C ILE A 55 -5.30 -2.27 -6.23
N ALA A 56 -3.97 -2.42 -6.17
CA ALA A 56 -3.30 -3.61 -6.70
C ALA A 56 -3.76 -4.91 -6.02
N ALA A 57 -4.04 -4.87 -4.71
CA ALA A 57 -4.59 -6.02 -4.00
C ALA A 57 -6.01 -6.36 -4.48
N LEU A 58 -6.86 -5.36 -4.73
CA LEU A 58 -8.20 -5.57 -5.28
C LEU A 58 -8.13 -6.23 -6.67
N ASP A 59 -7.27 -5.72 -7.56
CA ASP A 59 -7.08 -6.29 -8.89
C ASP A 59 -6.58 -7.75 -8.81
N HIS A 60 -5.62 -8.02 -7.92
CA HIS A 60 -5.10 -9.36 -7.68
C HIS A 60 -6.20 -10.34 -7.25
N TYR A 61 -7.02 -9.97 -6.25
CA TYR A 61 -8.09 -10.84 -5.77
C TYR A 61 -9.25 -10.97 -6.77
N ALA A 62 -9.54 -9.92 -7.53
CA ALA A 62 -10.51 -10.00 -8.62
C ALA A 62 -10.08 -11.01 -9.69
N ALA A 63 -8.79 -11.00 -10.06
CA ALA A 63 -8.23 -11.99 -10.99
C ALA A 63 -8.25 -13.42 -10.40
N ALA A 64 -7.85 -13.58 -9.13
CA ALA A 64 -7.86 -14.88 -8.46
C ALA A 64 -9.27 -15.48 -8.37
N ALA A 65 -10.30 -14.64 -8.16
CA ALA A 65 -11.68 -15.08 -8.06
C ALA A 65 -12.24 -15.63 -9.38
N GLN A 66 -11.71 -15.22 -10.54
CA GLN A 66 -12.22 -15.68 -11.84
C GLN A 66 -12.08 -17.19 -12.05
N GLY A 67 -11.07 -17.81 -11.42
CA GLY A 67 -10.81 -19.25 -11.49
C GLY A 67 -11.21 -20.01 -10.22
N TRP A 68 -11.95 -19.39 -9.30
CA TRP A 68 -12.26 -20.00 -8.01
C TRP A 68 -13.33 -21.09 -8.15
N ASP A 69 -12.92 -22.35 -7.89
CA ASP A 69 -13.83 -23.49 -7.81
C ASP A 69 -14.45 -23.61 -6.41
N TYR A 70 -15.61 -22.98 -6.26
CA TYR A 70 -16.35 -23.00 -5.01
C TYR A 70 -16.90 -24.40 -4.68
N GLU A 71 -17.32 -25.16 -5.68
CA GLU A 71 -17.93 -26.48 -5.50
C GLU A 71 -16.87 -27.49 -5.03
N GLY A 72 -15.70 -27.53 -5.69
CA GLY A 72 -14.59 -28.37 -5.27
C GLY A 72 -14.10 -28.04 -3.84
N TRP A 73 -14.10 -26.77 -3.44
CA TRP A 73 -13.79 -26.39 -2.05
C TRP A 73 -14.82 -26.91 -1.04
N GLN A 74 -16.11 -26.84 -1.37
CA GLN A 74 -17.20 -27.36 -0.53
C GLN A 74 -17.08 -28.88 -0.34
N GLU A 75 -16.78 -29.60 -1.42
CA GLU A 75 -16.57 -31.05 -1.39
C GLU A 75 -15.39 -31.44 -0.49
N MET A 76 -14.23 -30.78 -0.64
CA MET A 76 -13.08 -30.99 0.24
C MET A 76 -13.40 -30.71 1.72
N ARG A 77 -14.12 -29.62 2.00
CA ARG A 77 -14.56 -29.26 3.36
C ARG A 77 -15.50 -30.30 3.96
N ALA A 78 -16.47 -30.78 3.19
CA ALA A 78 -17.40 -31.82 3.63
C ALA A 78 -16.64 -33.12 3.94
N ALA A 79 -15.70 -33.52 3.08
CA ALA A 79 -14.85 -34.69 3.30
C ALA A 79 -14.00 -34.57 4.58
N SER A 80 -13.46 -33.38 4.87
CA SER A 80 -12.65 -33.15 6.09
C SER A 80 -13.46 -33.17 7.39
N LYS A 81 -14.79 -33.00 7.32
CA LYS A 81 -15.70 -33.03 8.47
C LYS A 81 -16.38 -34.38 8.67
N ALA A 82 -16.17 -35.35 7.78
CA ALA A 82 -16.68 -36.69 7.98
C ALA A 82 -16.01 -37.29 9.24
N PRO A 83 -16.78 -37.81 10.21
CA PRO A 83 -16.19 -38.44 11.38
C PRO A 83 -15.33 -39.63 10.93
N ALA A 84 -14.11 -39.75 11.48
CA ALA A 84 -13.27 -40.91 11.25
C ALA A 84 -14.03 -42.16 11.69
N ALA A 85 -14.22 -43.09 10.75
CA ALA A 85 -14.87 -44.38 10.97
C ALA A 85 -14.05 -45.27 11.90
#